data_AF-A0A364XZM2-F1
#
_entry.id   AF-A0A364XZM2-F1
#
_cell.length_a   1.000
_cell.length_b   1.000
_cell.length_c   1.000
_cell.angle_alpha   90.00
_cell.angle_beta   90.00
_cell.angle_gamma   90.00
#
_symmetry.space_group_name_H-M   'P 1'
#
loop_
_entity.id
_entity.type
_entity.pdbx_description
1 polymer ?
#
loop_
_entity_poly.entity_id
_entity_poly.type
_entity_poly.pdbx_seq_one_letter_code
_entity_poly.pdbx_strand_id
1 'polypeptide(L)' 'EHDWKGALTYRRHRSLRSSLVECAWSAIQKDPVMSQRYNELKQRLTGKRAIIVIARKLISRIYAVLKNQTPYQLGYA' A
#
# COMPACT_ATOMS: atom_id res chain seq x y z
N GLU A 1 8.04 10.08 6.84
CA GLU A 1 6.63 9.69 6.60
C GLU A 1 5.97 9.24 7.91
N HIS A 2 4.74 9.66 8.19
CA HIS A 2 4.01 9.25 9.39
C HIS A 2 3.28 7.92 9.11
N ASP A 3 3.73 6.82 9.71
CA ASP A 3 3.08 5.51 9.56
C ASP A 3 1.76 5.47 10.33
N TRP A 4 0.65 5.77 9.66
CA TRP A 4 -0.68 5.79 10.26
C TRP A 4 -1.10 4.41 10.80
N LYS A 5 -1.29 4.30 12.12
CA LYS A 5 -1.64 3.04 12.82
C LYS A 5 -3.15 2.73 12.87
N GLY A 6 -3.90 3.12 11.83
CA GLY A 6 -5.37 2.96 11.75
C GLY A 6 -5.85 1.87 10.77
N ALA A 7 -7.17 1.73 10.61
CA ALA A 7 -7.78 0.81 9.63
C ALA A 7 -7.57 1.26 8.17
N LEU A 8 -7.39 0.32 7.23
CA LEU A 8 -7.09 0.61 5.81
C LEU A 8 -8.03 1.66 5.18
N THR A 9 -9.34 1.54 5.41
CA THR A 9 -10.37 2.46 4.91
C THR A 9 -11.36 2.80 6.03
N TYR A 10 -11.82 4.06 6.07
CA TYR A 10 -12.81 4.52 7.05
C TYR A 10 -14.18 3.86 6.84
N ARG A 11 -14.65 3.80 5.58
CA ARG A 11 -15.96 3.24 5.19
C ARG A 11 -16.05 1.70 5.32
N ARG A 12 -14.96 1.02 5.67
CA ARG A 12 -14.87 -0.42 5.95
C ARG A 12 -15.47 -1.37 4.89
N HIS A 13 -15.54 -0.98 3.62
CA HIS A 13 -16.06 -1.83 2.54
C HIS A 13 -15.27 -3.12 2.40
N ARG A 14 -15.90 -4.28 2.66
CA ARG A 14 -15.22 -5.57 2.84
C ARG A 14 -14.51 -6.06 1.58
N SER A 15 -15.22 -6.09 0.45
CA SER A 15 -14.68 -6.59 -0.83
C SER A 15 -13.48 -5.75 -1.27
N LEU A 16 -13.63 -4.43 -1.31
CA LEU A 16 -12.56 -3.51 -1.71
C LEU A 16 -11.31 -3.66 -0.84
N ARG A 17 -11.47 -3.88 0.47
CA ARG A 17 -10.33 -4.13 1.36
C ARG A 17 -9.58 -5.42 1.03
N SER A 18 -10.29 -6.50 0.69
CA SER A 18 -9.65 -7.76 0.29
C SER A 18 -8.85 -7.55 -0.99
N SER A 19 -9.49 -6.99 -2.02
CA SER A 19 -8.86 -6.72 -3.32
C SER A 19 -7.64 -5.83 -3.17
N LEU A 20 -7.69 -4.78 -2.34
CA LEU A 20 -6.53 -3.91 -2.11
C LEU A 20 -5.36 -4.60 -1.41
N VAL A 21 -5.64 -5.53 -0.49
CA VAL A 21 -4.59 -6.31 0.17
C VAL A 21 -3.96 -7.31 -0.80
N GLU A 22 -4.77 -7.96 -1.63
CA GLU A 22 -4.28 -8.84 -2.71
C GLU A 22 -3.43 -8.05 -3.71
N CYS A 23 -3.90 -6.89 -4.17
CA CYS A 23 -3.12 -6.00 -5.04
C CYS A 23 -1.83 -5.53 -4.37
N ALA A 24 -1.84 -5.27 -3.06
CA ALA A 24 -0.63 -4.88 -2.33
C ALA A 24 0.42 -6.01 -2.32
N TRP A 25 0.01 -7.27 -2.21
CA TRP A 25 0.92 -8.40 -2.33
C TRP A 25 1.54 -8.49 -3.73
N SER A 26 0.74 -8.31 -4.78
CA SER A 26 1.25 -8.24 -6.15
C SER A 26 2.17 -7.02 -6.36
N ALA A 27 1.86 -5.88 -5.75
CA ALA A 27 2.66 -4.66 -5.89
C ALA A 27 4.03 -4.80 -5.23
N ILE A 28 4.13 -5.45 -4.07
CA ILE A 28 5.42 -5.74 -3.41
C ILE A 28 6.34 -6.59 -4.30
N GLN A 29 5.78 -7.52 -5.08
CA GLN A 29 6.58 -8.35 -5.98
C GLN A 29 7.11 -7.59 -7.19
N LYS A 30 6.37 -6.58 -7.67
CA LYS A 30 6.69 -5.83 -8.89
C LYS A 30 7.46 -4.54 -8.63
N ASP A 31 7.17 -3.86 -7.52
CA ASP A 31 7.72 -2.55 -7.20
C ASP A 31 8.78 -2.66 -6.09
N PRO A 32 10.06 -2.42 -6.40
CA PRO A 32 11.15 -2.54 -5.43
C PRO A 32 11.01 -1.55 -4.26
N VAL A 33 10.42 -0.38 -4.48
CA VAL A 33 10.21 0.63 -3.42
C VAL A 33 9.19 0.14 -2.39
N MET A 34 8.09 -0.46 -2.87
CA MET A 34 7.08 -1.04 -1.99
C MET A 34 7.62 -2.24 -1.22
N SER A 35 8.46 -3.05 -1.88
CA SER A 35 9.15 -4.19 -1.25
C SER A 35 10.12 -3.77 -0.16
N GLN A 36 10.97 -2.79 -0.45
CA GLN A 36 11.90 -2.22 0.54
C GLN A 36 11.13 -1.67 1.74
N ARG A 37 10.08 -0.88 1.50
CA ARG A 37 9.26 -0.33 2.58
C ARG A 37 8.59 -1.42 3.41
N TYR A 38 8.12 -2.50 2.78
CA TYR A 38 7.54 -3.63 3.49
C TYR A 38 8.57 -4.30 4.42
N ASN A 39 9.80 -4.48 3.95
CA ASN A 39 10.88 -5.06 4.74
C ASN A 39 11.27 -4.19 5.93
N GLU A 40 11.36 -2.87 5.75
CA GLU A 40 11.57 -1.91 6.85
C GLU A 40 10.45 -1.98 7.89
N LEU A 41 9.19 -2.05 7.43
CA LEU A 41 8.03 -2.16 8.31
C LEU A 41 8.01 -3.48 9.07
N LYS A 42 8.43 -4.59 8.43
CA LYS A 42 8.49 -5.92 9.04
C LYS A 42 9.48 -6.01 10.20
N GLN A 43 10.50 -5.14 10.24
CA GLN A 43 11.42 -5.05 11.39
C GLN A 43 10.75 -4.47 12.64
N ARG A 44 9.74 -3.62 12.47
CA ARG A 44 9.06 -2.90 13.58
C ARG A 44 7.65 -3.40 13.86
N LEU A 45 7.03 -4.11 12.91
CA LEU A 45 5.63 -4.52 12.93
C LEU A 45 5.48 -5.98 12.46
N THR A 46 4.38 -6.63 12.86
CA THR A 46 3.98 -7.92 12.29
C THR A 46 3.71 -7.78 10.79
N GLY A 47 4.03 -8.81 9.99
CA GLY A 47 3.80 -8.82 8.53
C GLY A 47 2.36 -8.47 8.12
N LYS A 48 1.35 -8.92 8.91
CA LYS A 48 -0.07 -8.55 8.71
C LYS A 48 -0.33 -7.05 8.83
N ARG A 49 0.37 -6.36 9.74
CA ARG A 49 0.25 -4.89 9.88
C ARG A 49 1.06 -4.18 8.81
N ALA A 50 2.23 -4.69 8.46
CA ALA A 50 3.07 -4.14 7.39
C ALA A 50 2.33 -4.11 6.04
N ILE A 51 1.67 -5.21 5.65
CA ILE A 51 0.90 -5.25 4.39
C ILE A 51 -0.26 -4.25 4.37
N ILE A 52 -0.90 -3.99 5.51
CA ILE A 52 -1.99 -2.99 5.61
C ILE A 52 -1.44 -1.57 5.35
N VAL A 53 -0.23 -1.27 5.84
CA VAL A 53 0.42 0.02 5.57
C VAL A 53 0.77 0.15 4.09
N ILE A 54 1.30 -0.91 3.47
CA ILE A 54 1.57 -0.92 2.02
C ILE A 54 0.30 -0.76 1.20
N ALA A 55 -0.77 -1.47 1.53
CA ALA A 55 -2.05 -1.32 0.87
C ALA A 55 -2.58 0.13 0.96
N ARG A 56 -2.37 0.82 2.08
CA ARG A 56 -2.75 2.24 2.19
C ARG A 56 -1.92 3.12 1.27
N LYS A 57 -0.60 2.91 1.21
CA LYS A 57 0.27 3.64 0.28
C LYS A 57 -0.13 3.40 -1.17
N LEU A 58 -0.47 2.17 -1.51
CA LEU A 58 -0.95 1.80 -2.84
C LEU A 58 -2.24 2.57 -3.22
N ILE A 59 -3.21 2.66 -2.29
CA ILE A 59 -4.43 3.45 -2.52
C ILE A 59 -4.09 4.92 -2.79
N SER A 60 -3.18 5.52 -2.00
CA SER A 60 -2.76 6.91 -2.22
C SER A 60 -2.14 7.11 -3.60
N ARG A 61 -1.33 6.15 -4.08
CA ARG A 61 -0.77 6.19 -5.44
C ARG A 61 -1.85 6.04 -6.51
N ILE A 62 -2.78 5.10 -6.35
CA ILE A 62 -3.93 4.94 -7.26
C ILE A 62 -4.75 6.23 -7.31
N TYR A 63 -5.02 6.84 -6.16
CA TYR A 63 -5.73 8.11 -6.09
C TYR A 63 -4.97 9.24 -6.81
N ALA A 64 -3.65 9.32 -6.65
CA ALA A 64 -2.83 10.30 -7.37
C ALA A 64 -2.88 10.11 -8.89
N VAL A 65 -2.82 8.86 -9.38
CA VAL A 65 -2.98 8.53 -10.81
C VAL A 65 -4.35 8.99 -11.32
N LEU A 66 -5.42 8.66 -10.60
CA LEU A 66 -6.79 9.04 -10.98
C LEU A 66 -7.00 10.55 -10.97
N LYS A 67 -6.45 11.24 -9.97
CA LYS A 67 -6.62 12.68 -9.78
C LYS A 67 -5.78 13.50 -10.76
N ASN A 68 -4.50 13.13 -10.92
CA ASN A 68 -3.53 13.93 -11.67
C ASN A 68 -3.34 13.42 -13.11
N GLN A 69 -3.98 12.30 -13.49
CA GLN A 69 -3.88 11.67 -14.81
C GLN A 69 -2.43 11.29 -15.20
N THR A 70 -1.53 11.22 -14.23
CA THR A 70 -0.14 10.80 -14.42
C THR A 70 -0.04 9.28 -14.30
N PRO A 71 0.59 8.58 -15.26
CA PRO A 71 0.69 7.13 -15.22
C PRO A 71 1.51 6.64 -14.02
N TYR A 72 1.16 5.46 -13.50
CA TYR A 72 1.92 4.81 -12.43
C TYR A 72 3.32 4.43 -12.93
N GLN A 73 4.35 4.87 -12.22
CA GLN A 73 5.74 4.52 -12.52
C GLN A 73 6.31 3.61 -11.44
N LEU A 74 6.99 2.54 -11.87
CA LEU A 74 7.68 1.61 -10.97
C LEU A 74 8.93 2.27 -10.39
N GLY A 75 9.17 2.10 -9.09
CA GLY A 75 10.39 2.60 -8.43
C GLY A 75 10.37 4.07 -8.01
N TYR A 76 9.25 4.78 -8.17
CA TYR A 76 9.09 6.13 -7.63
C TYR A 76 8.76 6.06 -6.13
N ALA A 77 9.37 6.91 -5.30
CA ALA A 77 9.15 6.96 -3.85
C ALA A 77 7.88 7.73 -3.49
#